data_AF-C0NL41-F1
#
_entry.id   AF-C0NL41-F1
#
_cell.length_a   1.000
_cell.length_b   1.000
_cell.length_c   1.000
_cell.angle_alpha   90.00
_cell.angle_beta   90.00
_cell.angle_gamma   90.00
#
_symmetry.space_group_name_H-M   'P 1'
#
loop_
_entity.id
_entity.type
_entity.pdbx_description
1 polymer ?
#
loop_
_entity_poly.entity_id
_entity_poly.type
_entity_poly.pdbx_seq_one_letter_code
_entity_poly.pdbx_strand_id
1 'polypeptide(L)'
;MTSSRLQGHRYTISKTQELMEVHSNAKAILITRGVDSWHTSVMKSIWWRVTDLEHLLISNYSWAAGMYYPMLQKFFDICFTGDFPNKGKQVYLNHVGGVRNLAQKERLLEHEVGES
;
A
#
# COMPACT_ATOMS: atom_id res chain seq x y z
N MET A 1 -17.87 -1.12 -15.20
CA MET A 1 -17.54 -0.28 -14.02
C MET A 1 -17.36 -1.08 -12.70
N THR A 2 -17.09 -2.40 -12.72
CA THR A 2 -16.83 -3.20 -11.49
C THR A 2 -15.65 -4.18 -11.65
N SER A 3 -14.82 -4.04 -12.68
CA SER A 3 -13.73 -5.00 -12.96
C SER A 3 -12.39 -4.56 -12.34
N SER A 4 -11.95 -3.32 -12.62
CA SER A 4 -10.70 -2.77 -12.04
C SER A 4 -10.76 -2.59 -10.51
N ARG A 5 -11.98 -2.50 -9.95
CA ARG A 5 -12.29 -2.27 -8.52
C ARG A 5 -11.78 -3.38 -7.60
N LEU A 6 -11.60 -4.59 -8.12
CA LEU A 6 -11.13 -5.76 -7.38
C LEU A 6 -9.65 -6.07 -7.63
N GLN A 7 -8.99 -5.42 -8.59
CA GLN A 7 -7.67 -5.85 -9.07
C GLN A 7 -6.56 -5.59 -8.06
N GLY A 8 -6.52 -4.41 -7.41
CA GLY A 8 -5.41 -4.01 -6.54
C GLY A 8 -5.26 -4.85 -5.27
N HIS A 9 -6.35 -5.04 -4.51
CA HIS A 9 -6.34 -5.90 -3.32
C HIS A 9 -6.16 -7.38 -3.67
N ARG A 10 -6.72 -7.84 -4.81
CA ARG A 10 -6.51 -9.22 -5.27
C ARG A 10 -5.08 -9.46 -5.71
N TYR A 11 -4.36 -8.47 -6.26
CA TYR A 11 -3.01 -8.67 -6.82
C TYR A 11 -1.96 -9.01 -5.75
N THR A 12 -1.95 -8.30 -4.61
CA THR A 12 -0.96 -8.60 -3.57
C THR A 12 -1.26 -9.93 -2.87
N ILE A 13 -2.55 -10.17 -2.55
CA ILE A 13 -3.00 -11.46 -1.97
C ILE A 13 -2.69 -12.60 -2.93
N SER A 14 -2.98 -12.46 -4.24
CA SER A 14 -2.72 -13.52 -5.22
C SER A 14 -1.23 -13.81 -5.39
N LYS A 15 -0.38 -12.78 -5.35
CA LYS A 15 1.09 -12.96 -5.44
C LYS A 15 1.64 -13.69 -4.21
N THR A 16 1.12 -13.37 -3.02
CA THR A 16 1.47 -14.11 -1.80
C THR A 16 1.03 -15.57 -1.89
N GLN A 17 -0.19 -15.84 -2.39
CA GLN A 17 -0.67 -17.22 -2.61
C GLN A 17 0.23 -17.98 -3.59
N GLU A 18 0.51 -17.40 -4.76
CA GLU A 18 1.37 -18.00 -5.79
C GLU A 18 2.76 -18.36 -5.24
N LEU A 19 3.38 -17.45 -4.48
CA LEU A 19 4.70 -17.70 -3.89
C LEU A 19 4.67 -18.77 -2.79
N MET A 20 3.61 -18.82 -1.99
CA MET A 20 3.45 -19.83 -0.93
C MET A 20 3.16 -21.22 -1.48
N GLU A 21 2.49 -21.32 -2.64
CA GLU A 21 2.24 -22.58 -3.34
C GLU A 21 3.52 -23.13 -3.97
N VAL A 22 4.31 -22.27 -4.64
CA VAL A 22 5.57 -22.67 -5.28
C VAL A 22 6.65 -23.02 -4.25
N HIS A 23 6.70 -22.30 -3.12
CA HIS A 23 7.69 -22.50 -2.07
C HIS A 23 7.04 -22.96 -0.78
N SER A 24 6.78 -24.27 -0.69
CA SER A 24 6.13 -24.88 0.48
C SER A 24 6.88 -24.71 1.80
N ASN A 25 8.17 -24.35 1.78
CA ASN A 25 8.97 -24.04 2.98
C ASN A 25 9.17 -22.53 3.23
N ALA A 26 8.64 -21.65 2.38
CA ALA A 26 8.83 -20.22 2.52
C ALA A 26 8.14 -19.68 3.78
N LYS A 27 8.78 -18.68 4.38
CA LYS A 27 8.22 -17.89 5.49
C LYS A 27 7.86 -16.51 4.98
N ALA A 28 6.70 -16.01 5.39
CA ALA A 28 6.32 -14.62 5.18
C ALA A 28 6.88 -13.77 6.32
N ILE A 29 7.61 -12.71 5.98
CA ILE A 29 7.98 -11.66 6.95
C ILE A 29 6.97 -10.53 6.77
N LEU A 30 6.23 -10.23 7.84
CA LEU A 30 5.25 -9.15 7.84
C LEU A 30 5.69 -8.09 8.84
N ILE A 31 6.08 -6.93 8.31
CA ILE A 31 6.42 -5.77 9.13
C ILE A 31 5.19 -4.88 9.21
N THR A 32 4.66 -4.70 10.41
CA THR A 32 3.47 -3.88 10.67
C THR A 32 3.83 -2.65 11.49
N ARG A 33 2.88 -1.72 11.59
CA ARG A 33 2.91 -0.57 12.48
C ARG A 33 1.47 -0.29 12.88
N GLY A 34 1.25 0.30 14.06
CA GLY A 34 -0.06 0.82 14.44
C GLY A 34 -0.71 1.63 13.31
N VAL A 35 -1.95 1.28 12.94
CA VAL A 35 -2.62 1.82 11.74
C VAL A 35 -2.73 3.34 11.75
N ASP A 36 -2.94 3.95 12.92
CA ASP A 36 -3.03 5.40 13.06
C ASP A 36 -1.68 6.08 12.89
N SER A 37 -0.62 5.50 13.46
CA SER A 37 0.75 5.99 13.33
C SER A 37 1.24 5.89 11.89
N TRP A 38 0.97 4.77 11.22
CA TRP A 38 1.23 4.59 9.80
C TRP A 38 0.46 5.60 8.95
N HIS A 39 -0.85 5.73 9.15
CA HIS A 39 -1.68 6.65 8.37
C HIS A 39 -1.22 8.09 8.53
N THR A 40 -0.98 8.52 9.77
CA THR A 40 -0.45 9.85 10.09
C THR A 40 0.92 10.09 9.43
N SER A 41 1.81 9.10 9.46
CA SER A 41 3.12 9.18 8.81
C SER A 41 3.01 9.36 7.30
N VAL A 42 2.15 8.60 6.63
CA VAL A 42 1.93 8.72 5.18
C VAL A 42 1.28 10.06 4.83
N MET A 43 0.29 10.51 5.63
CA MET A 43 -0.33 11.83 5.47
C MET A 43 0.70 12.96 5.50
N LYS A 44 1.65 12.91 6.44
CA LYS A 44 2.70 13.93 6.60
C LYS A 44 3.78 13.86 5.53
N SER A 45 4.13 12.67 5.07
CA SER A 45 5.32 12.46 4.22
C SER A 45 5.03 12.42 2.73
N ILE A 46 3.96 11.73 2.30
CA ILE A 46 3.75 11.40 0.89
C ILE A 46 2.43 11.97 0.38
N TRP A 47 1.36 11.90 1.18
CA TRP A 47 0.02 12.24 0.70
C TRP A 47 -0.07 13.66 0.12
N TRP A 48 0.59 14.64 0.74
CA TRP A 48 0.61 16.00 0.22
C TRP A 48 1.18 16.07 -1.21
N ARG A 49 2.16 15.24 -1.57
CA ARG A 49 2.73 15.16 -2.93
C ARG A 49 1.77 14.54 -3.95
N VAL A 50 0.79 13.78 -3.48
CA VAL A 50 -0.26 13.17 -4.32
C VAL A 50 -1.35 14.20 -4.64
N THR A 51 -1.62 15.12 -3.72
CA THR A 51 -2.71 16.10 -3.83
C THR A 51 -2.28 17.50 -4.25
N ASP A 52 -0.98 17.77 -4.33
CA ASP A 52 -0.46 19.11 -4.63
C ASP A 52 -0.74 19.51 -6.09
N LEU A 53 -1.89 20.16 -6.28
CA LEU A 53 -2.31 20.72 -7.57
C LEU A 53 -1.48 21.95 -7.97
N GLU A 54 -0.85 22.64 -7.02
CA GLU A 54 -0.01 23.81 -7.29
C GLU A 54 1.35 23.38 -7.86
N HIS A 55 1.88 22.21 -7.47
CA HIS A 55 3.08 21.61 -8.08
C HIS A 55 2.84 21.02 -9.47
N LEU A 56 1.61 20.63 -9.84
CA LEU A 56 1.26 20.29 -11.22
C LEU A 56 1.50 21.46 -12.19
N LEU A 57 1.45 22.70 -11.71
CA LEU A 57 1.71 23.89 -12.52
C LEU A 57 3.20 24.21 -12.63
N ILE A 58 4.01 23.83 -11.63
CA ILE A 58 5.46 24.06 -11.59
C ILE A 58 6.24 22.88 -12.22
N SER A 59 5.60 21.72 -12.43
CA SER A 59 6.23 20.52 -13.02
C SER A 59 6.80 20.71 -14.43
N ASN A 60 6.56 21.86 -15.08
CA ASN A 60 7.25 22.26 -16.30
C ASN A 60 8.79 22.36 -16.14
N TYR A 61 9.33 22.38 -14.92
CA TYR A 61 10.76 22.63 -14.68
C TYR A 61 11.57 21.45 -14.12
N SER A 62 10.96 20.28 -13.92
CA SER A 62 11.75 19.07 -13.63
C SER A 62 11.08 17.82 -14.19
N TRP A 63 11.80 17.14 -15.09
CA TRP A 63 11.44 15.83 -15.62
C TRP A 63 11.04 14.85 -14.51
N ALA A 64 11.71 14.92 -13.35
CA ALA A 64 11.38 14.09 -12.20
C ALA A 64 9.98 14.41 -11.67
N ALA A 65 9.60 15.68 -11.50
CA ALA A 65 8.25 16.04 -11.06
C ALA A 65 7.17 15.54 -12.02
N GLY A 66 7.43 15.66 -13.34
CA GLY A 66 6.53 15.20 -14.39
C GLY A 66 6.29 13.67 -14.42
N MET A 67 7.24 12.85 -13.95
CA MET A 67 7.07 11.39 -13.86
C MET A 67 6.64 10.91 -12.47
N TYR A 68 7.20 11.48 -11.41
CA TYR A 68 6.92 11.05 -10.03
C TYR A 68 5.47 11.33 -9.63
N TYR A 69 4.93 12.49 -10.01
CA TYR A 69 3.56 12.85 -9.66
C TYR A 69 2.51 11.87 -10.25
N PRO A 70 2.44 11.64 -11.57
CA PRO A 70 1.46 10.71 -12.13
C PRO A 70 1.66 9.28 -11.65
N MET A 71 2.91 8.88 -11.35
CA MET A 71 3.20 7.57 -10.76
C MET A 71 2.63 7.44 -9.34
N LEU A 72 2.85 8.43 -8.48
CA LEU A 72 2.30 8.44 -7.12
C LEU A 72 0.77 8.52 -7.15
N GLN A 73 0.20 9.40 -7.96
CA GLN A 73 -1.25 9.49 -8.11
C GLN A 73 -1.84 8.13 -8.54
N LYS A 74 -1.24 7.50 -9.55
CA LYS A 74 -1.69 6.18 -10.03
C LYS A 74 -1.56 5.10 -8.95
N PHE A 75 -0.48 5.10 -8.19
CA PHE A 75 -0.28 4.18 -7.07
C PHE A 75 -1.39 4.36 -6.03
N PHE A 76 -1.68 5.59 -5.62
CA PHE A 76 -2.71 5.86 -4.61
C PHE A 76 -4.13 5.57 -5.13
N ASP A 77 -4.40 5.83 -6.40
CA ASP A 77 -5.65 5.46 -7.06
C ASP A 77 -5.89 3.95 -7.05
N ILE A 78 -4.85 3.16 -7.35
CA ILE A 78 -4.96 1.70 -7.42
C ILE A 78 -5.00 1.07 -6.03
N CYS A 79 -4.03 1.41 -5.18
CA CYS A 79 -3.85 0.74 -3.89
C CYS A 79 -4.88 1.20 -2.87
N PHE A 80 -5.24 2.48 -2.87
CA PHE A 80 -6.12 3.08 -1.86
C PHE A 80 -7.46 3.56 -2.45
N THR A 81 -7.81 3.11 -3.65
CA THR A 81 -9.07 3.44 -4.34
C THR A 81 -9.30 4.94 -4.51
N GLY A 82 -8.22 5.71 -4.67
CA GLY A 82 -8.22 7.15 -4.89
C GLY A 82 -8.57 7.98 -3.65
N ASP A 83 -8.72 7.37 -2.47
CA ASP A 83 -9.17 8.07 -1.26
C ASP A 83 -8.41 7.54 -0.03
N PHE A 84 -7.13 7.86 0.02
CA PHE A 84 -6.27 7.47 1.13
C PHE A 84 -6.66 8.07 2.49
N PRO A 85 -7.04 9.37 2.60
CA PRO A 85 -7.40 9.95 3.89
C PRO A 85 -8.52 9.19 4.58
N ASN A 86 -9.55 8.77 3.83
CA ASN A 86 -10.72 8.10 4.42
C ASN A 86 -10.64 6.57 4.36
N LYS A 87 -9.99 5.97 3.35
CA LYS A 87 -9.97 4.51 3.16
C LYS A 87 -8.62 3.86 3.43
N GLY A 88 -7.54 4.63 3.51
CA GLY A 88 -6.17 4.13 3.66
C GLY A 88 -6.01 3.19 4.85
N LYS A 89 -6.61 3.54 6.00
CA LYS A 89 -6.59 2.70 7.21
C LYS A 89 -7.24 1.34 6.98
N GLN A 90 -8.45 1.32 6.41
CA GLN A 90 -9.16 0.07 6.16
C GLN A 90 -8.44 -0.81 5.13
N VAL A 91 -7.90 -0.18 4.07
CA VAL A 91 -7.08 -0.89 3.07
C VAL A 91 -5.86 -1.55 3.73
N TYR A 92 -5.16 -0.82 4.60
CA TYR A 92 -4.02 -1.36 5.36
C TYR A 92 -4.42 -2.54 6.23
N LEU A 93 -5.48 -2.41 7.03
CA LEU A 93 -5.98 -3.48 7.89
C LEU A 93 -6.42 -4.70 7.09
N ASN A 94 -7.10 -4.50 5.96
CA ASN A 94 -7.49 -5.57 5.05
C ASN A 94 -6.27 -6.29 4.45
N HIS A 95 -5.23 -5.55 4.07
CA HIS A 95 -4.00 -6.12 3.54
C HIS A 95 -3.27 -6.95 4.59
N VAL A 96 -3.05 -6.40 5.79
CA VAL A 96 -2.41 -7.10 6.92
C VAL A 96 -3.20 -8.35 7.31
N GLY A 97 -4.53 -8.23 7.46
CA GLY A 97 -5.40 -9.37 7.74
C GLY A 97 -5.38 -10.42 6.64
N GLY A 98 -5.35 -10.00 5.38
CA GLY A 98 -5.19 -10.88 4.21
C GLY A 98 -3.88 -11.66 4.28
N VAL A 99 -2.75 -10.99 4.50
CA VAL A 99 -1.44 -11.65 4.61
C VAL A 99 -1.40 -12.61 5.80
N ARG A 100 -1.96 -12.23 6.96
CA ARG A 100 -2.05 -13.11 8.14
C ARG A 100 -2.89 -14.36 7.89
N ASN A 101 -3.97 -14.24 7.12
CA ASN A 101 -4.82 -15.38 6.77
C ASN A 101 -4.14 -16.32 5.76
N LEU A 102 -3.38 -15.76 4.82
CA LEU A 102 -2.65 -16.53 3.81
C LEU A 102 -1.43 -17.23 4.39
N ALA A 103 -0.61 -16.47 5.13
CA ALA A 103 0.53 -16.98 5.84
C ALA A 103 0.02 -17.79 7.03
N GLN A 104 -0.19 -19.09 6.81
CA GLN A 104 -0.44 -20.07 7.89
C GLN A 104 0.39 -19.70 9.11
N LYS A 105 -0.21 -19.63 10.30
CA LYS A 105 0.36 -19.03 11.52
C LYS A 105 1.82 -19.44 11.81
N GLU A 106 2.17 -20.69 11.49
CA GLU A 106 3.51 -21.26 11.70
C GLU A 106 4.60 -20.72 10.75
N ARG A 107 4.19 -20.14 9.62
CA ARG A 107 5.08 -19.60 8.57
C ARG A 107 5.14 -18.08 8.54
N LEU A 108 4.47 -17.42 9.47
CA LEU A 108 4.44 -15.96 9.56
C LEU A 108 5.41 -15.49 10.65
N LEU A 109 6.41 -14.71 10.25
CA LEU A 109 7.23 -13.90 11.15
C LEU A 109 6.69 -12.48 11.12
N GLU A 110 5.97 -12.10 12.17
CA GLU A 110 5.40 -10.76 12.28
C GLU A 110 6.20 -9.90 13.27
N HIS A 111 6.55 -8.68 12.84
CA HIS A 111 7.19 -7.67 13.67
C HIS A 111 6.44 -6.35 13.55
N GLU A 112 5.92 -5.86 14.67
CA GLU A 112 5.33 -4.52 14.73
C GLU A 112 6.41 -3.50 15.09
N VAL A 113 6.60 -2.52 14.21
CA VAL A 113 7.49 -1.39 14.43
C VAL A 113 6.81 -0.45 15.43
N GLY A 114 7.36 -0.40 16.65
CA GLY A 114 6.94 0.55 17.67
C GLY A 114 7.21 2.01 17.27
N GLU A 115 6.56 2.94 17.97
CA GLU A 115 6.88 4.36 17.85
C GLU A 115 8.27 4.60 18.45
N SER A 116 9.19 5.12 17.63
CA SER A 116 10.46 5.70 18.10
C SER A 116 10.29 7.18 18.34
#